data_AF-A0A6F9AXG2-F1
#
_entry.id   AF-A0A6F9AXG2-F1
#
_cell.length_a   1.000
_cell.length_b   1.000
_cell.length_c   1.000
_cell.angle_alpha   90.00
_cell.angle_beta   90.00
_cell.angle_gamma   90.00
#
_symmetry.space_group_name_H-M   'P 1'
#
loop_
_entity.id
_entity.type
_entity.pdbx_description
1 polymer ?
#
loop_
_entity_poly.entity_id
_entity_poly.type
_entity_poly.pdbx_seq_one_letter_code
_entity_poly.pdbx_strand_id
1 'polypeptide(L)'
;MENGDVYTFGYGQHGQLGHGDVNSRGSPTLVQALPGPSIQVTAGSNHTAVLLMDGQVFTFGSFSKGQLGRPILDMPYWNAKPSPMPNIGAKYGRKATWIGASGDQTFLRIDEALINS
;
A
#
# COMPACT_ATOMS: atom_id res chain seq x y z
N MET A 1 22.27 -3.91 -1.04
CA MET A 1 20.82 -3.75 -1.29
C MET A 1 20.40 -2.51 -0.55
N GLU A 2 19.77 -1.55 -1.22
CA GLU A 2 19.20 -0.38 -0.53
C GLU A 2 18.09 -0.87 0.41
N ASN A 3 17.98 -0.28 1.60
CA ASN A 3 17.05 -0.75 2.64
C ASN A 3 15.57 -0.71 2.23
N GLY A 4 15.23 -0.01 1.13
CA GLY A 4 13.87 0.07 0.60
C GLY A 4 12.89 0.79 1.54
N ASP A 5 13.42 1.62 2.45
CA ASP A 5 12.64 2.37 3.43
C ASP A 5 11.73 3.40 2.75
N VAL A 6 10.48 3.48 3.21
CA VAL A 6 9.50 4.44 2.71
C VAL A 6 9.31 5.56 3.73
N TYR A 7 9.51 6.80 3.27
CA TYR A 7 9.22 8.00 4.03
C TYR A 7 8.03 8.72 3.43
N THR A 8 7.08 9.14 4.27
CA THR A 8 5.88 9.86 3.86
C THR A 8 5.74 11.15 4.67
N PHE A 9 5.18 12.17 4.02
CA PHE A 9 4.96 13.49 4.59
C PHE A 9 3.87 14.22 3.77
N GLY A 10 3.38 15.33 4.27
CA GLY A 10 2.28 16.10 3.69
C GLY A 10 0.94 15.86 4.39
N TYR A 11 -0.14 15.82 3.61
CA TYR A 11 -1.51 15.72 4.09
C TYR A 11 -1.85 14.32 4.61
N GLY A 12 -2.33 14.21 5.85
CA GLY A 12 -2.54 12.93 6.53
C GLY A 12 -3.98 12.58 6.93
N GLN A 13 -4.98 13.41 6.65
CA GLN A 13 -6.31 13.28 7.26
C GLN A 13 -7.12 12.03 6.87
N HIS A 14 -6.64 11.25 5.89
CA HIS A 14 -7.23 9.98 5.50
C HIS A 14 -6.28 8.81 5.79
N GLY A 15 -5.26 9.00 6.62
CA GLY A 15 -4.29 7.96 6.96
C GLY A 15 -3.34 7.59 5.81
N GLN A 16 -3.28 8.37 4.73
CA GLN A 16 -2.47 8.06 3.54
C GLN A 16 -0.96 8.19 3.79
N LEU A 17 -0.54 8.60 4.99
CA LEU A 17 0.86 8.60 5.39
C LEU A 17 1.27 7.30 6.12
N GLY A 18 0.35 6.41 6.49
CA GLY A 18 0.74 5.08 6.96
C GLY A 18 1.37 5.01 8.36
N HIS A 19 1.27 6.06 9.17
CA HIS A 19 1.91 6.12 10.49
C HIS A 19 0.99 5.70 11.66
N GLY A 20 -0.19 5.16 11.37
CA GLY A 20 -1.16 4.72 12.36
C GLY A 20 -2.05 5.82 12.95
N ASP A 21 -1.97 7.03 12.40
CA ASP A 21 -2.83 8.17 12.73
C ASP A 21 -3.21 8.95 11.46
N VAL A 22 -4.00 10.01 11.62
CA VAL A 22 -4.45 10.90 10.54
C VAL A 22 -3.77 12.28 10.57
N ASN A 23 -2.62 12.39 11.24
CA ASN A 23 -1.90 13.65 11.38
C ASN A 23 -1.10 13.97 10.13
N SER A 24 -1.19 15.22 9.66
CA SER A 24 -0.28 15.74 8.64
C SER A 24 1.14 15.84 9.20
N ARG A 25 2.15 15.63 8.35
CA ARG A 25 3.56 15.69 8.72
C ARG A 25 4.30 16.65 7.82
N GLY A 26 4.98 17.64 8.39
CA GLY A 26 5.73 18.64 7.61
C GLY A 26 7.09 18.15 7.11
N SER A 27 7.56 17.01 7.61
CA SER A 27 8.88 16.46 7.31
C SER A 27 8.82 14.97 6.97
N PRO A 28 9.74 14.46 6.13
CA PRO A 28 9.85 13.03 5.83
C PRO A 28 9.88 12.21 7.12
N THR A 29 8.91 11.31 7.26
CA THR A 29 8.77 10.44 8.44
C THR A 29 8.75 8.99 7.97
N LEU A 30 9.50 8.12 8.65
CA LEU A 30 9.58 6.71 8.30
C LEU A 30 8.25 5.99 8.52
N VAL A 31 7.81 5.19 7.54
CA VAL A 31 6.67 4.29 7.66
C VAL A 31 7.13 2.98 8.32
N GLN A 32 7.15 2.96 9.66
CA GLN A 32 7.68 1.84 10.45
C GLN A 32 6.92 0.51 10.27
N ALA A 33 5.66 0.56 9.83
CA ALA A 33 4.78 -0.60 9.76
C ALA A 33 4.92 -1.45 8.48
N LEU A 34 5.87 -1.12 7.58
CA LEU A 34 6.18 -1.96 6.42
C LEU A 34 7.10 -3.13 6.85
N PRO A 35 6.80 -4.38 6.49
CA PRO A 35 7.52 -5.55 7.00
C PRO A 35 8.83 -5.87 6.26
N GLY A 36 9.19 -5.12 5.22
CA GLY A 36 10.35 -5.41 4.39
C GLY A 36 10.65 -4.32 3.37
N PRO A 37 11.73 -4.48 2.60
CA PRO A 37 12.19 -3.50 1.63
C PRO A 37 11.19 -3.33 0.48
N SER A 38 10.89 -2.08 0.15
CA SER A 38 10.08 -1.72 -1.01
C SER A 38 10.91 -1.59 -2.29
N ILE A 39 10.26 -1.82 -3.43
CA ILE A 39 10.81 -1.60 -4.78
C ILE A 39 10.02 -0.58 -5.59
N GLN A 40 8.79 -0.26 -5.17
CA GLN A 40 7.97 0.76 -5.81
C GLN A 40 6.97 1.36 -4.81
N VAL A 41 6.70 2.65 -4.95
CA VAL A 41 5.67 3.39 -4.20
C VAL A 41 4.84 4.20 -5.19
N THR A 42 3.53 4.28 -4.97
CA THR A 42 2.62 5.13 -5.74
C THR A 42 1.56 5.74 -4.83
N ALA A 43 1.03 6.91 -5.22
CA ALA A 43 -0.01 7.61 -4.47
C ALA A 43 -1.16 8.04 -5.40
N GLY A 44 -2.39 7.87 -4.94
CA GLY A 44 -3.57 8.52 -5.52
C GLY A 44 -3.98 9.76 -4.72
N SER A 45 -5.25 10.15 -4.77
CA SER A 45 -5.75 11.36 -4.09
C SER A 45 -5.56 11.30 -2.58
N ASN A 46 -5.98 10.20 -1.97
CA ASN A 46 -5.98 10.01 -0.52
C ASN A 46 -5.52 8.62 -0.11
N HIS A 47 -4.68 7.97 -0.91
CA HIS A 47 -4.14 6.64 -0.58
C HIS A 47 -2.75 6.44 -1.16
N THR A 48 -2.05 5.47 -0.61
CA THR A 48 -0.71 5.05 -1.02
C THR A 48 -0.66 3.54 -1.14
N ALA A 49 0.06 3.06 -2.15
CA ALA A 49 0.38 1.66 -2.33
C ALA A 49 1.89 1.47 -2.42
N VAL A 50 2.39 0.39 -1.81
CA VAL A 50 3.80 0.05 -1.72
C VAL A 50 3.97 -1.40 -2.19
N LEU A 51 4.87 -1.62 -3.14
CA LEU A 51 5.28 -2.93 -3.63
C LEU A 51 6.57 -3.34 -2.93
N LEU A 52 6.55 -4.49 -2.27
CA LEU A 52 7.72 -5.07 -1.62
C LEU A 52 8.52 -5.96 -2.58
N MET A 53 9.79 -6.21 -2.25
CA MET A 53 10.68 -7.08 -3.03
C MET A 53 10.12 -8.50 -3.24
N ASP A 54 9.28 -9.00 -2.34
CA ASP A 54 8.68 -10.34 -2.41
C ASP A 54 7.40 -10.41 -3.27
N GLY A 55 6.98 -9.28 -3.85
CA GLY A 55 5.78 -9.16 -4.67
C GLY A 55 4.48 -8.94 -3.88
N GLN A 56 4.55 -8.74 -2.56
CA GLN A 56 3.40 -8.29 -1.77
C GLN A 56 3.13 -6.80 -1.99
N VAL A 57 1.85 -6.42 -1.97
CA VAL A 57 1.42 -5.02 -2.03
C VAL A 57 0.78 -4.63 -0.72
N PHE A 58 1.24 -3.53 -0.14
CA PHE A 58 0.67 -2.89 1.04
C PHE A 58 -0.05 -1.62 0.63
N THR A 59 -1.25 -1.41 1.17
CA THR A 59 -2.05 -0.20 0.91
C THR A 59 -2.48 0.46 2.21
N PHE A 60 -2.55 1.78 2.22
CA PHE A 60 -3.01 2.60 3.34
C PHE A 60 -3.59 3.92 2.82
N GLY A 61 -4.43 4.57 3.62
CA GLY A 61 -5.18 5.75 3.23
C GLY A 61 -6.70 5.55 3.23
N SER A 62 -7.40 6.38 2.48
CA SER A 62 -8.83 6.30 2.22
C SER A 62 -9.18 4.98 1.55
N PHE A 63 -10.29 4.37 1.98
CA PHE A 63 -10.92 3.25 1.29
C PHE A 63 -12.37 3.55 0.86
N SER A 64 -12.78 4.82 0.86
CA SER A 64 -14.16 5.25 0.56
C SER A 64 -14.67 4.85 -0.83
N LYS A 65 -13.77 4.48 -1.76
CA LYS A 65 -14.05 4.02 -3.12
C LYS A 65 -13.49 2.62 -3.40
N GLY A 66 -12.99 1.92 -2.37
CA GLY A 66 -12.35 0.60 -2.51
C GLY A 66 -10.90 0.64 -3.01
N GLN A 67 -10.27 1.81 -3.07
CA GLN A 67 -8.94 2.02 -3.65
C GLN A 67 -7.80 1.25 -2.94
N LEU A 68 -8.05 0.70 -1.75
CA LEU A 68 -7.08 -0.13 -1.02
C LEU A 68 -7.10 -1.62 -1.42
N GLY A 69 -8.04 -2.06 -2.26
CA GLY A 69 -8.11 -3.44 -2.76
C GLY A 69 -8.62 -4.46 -1.75
N ARG A 70 -9.40 -4.04 -0.75
CA ARG A 70 -10.01 -4.92 0.27
C ARG A 70 -11.50 -4.60 0.44
N PRO A 71 -12.32 -5.54 0.94
CA PRO A 71 -13.75 -5.32 1.13
C PRO A 71 -14.01 -4.12 2.06
N ILE A 72 -15.02 -3.32 1.73
CA ILE A 72 -15.44 -2.15 2.51
C ILE A 72 -16.25 -2.70 3.70
N LEU A 73 -15.56 -3.06 4.79
CA LEU A 73 -16.19 -3.81 5.88
C LEU A 73 -16.56 -2.95 7.08
N ASP A 74 -15.93 -1.80 7.33
CA ASP A 74 -16.22 -1.02 8.54
C ASP A 74 -15.93 0.48 8.39
N MET A 75 -16.42 1.27 9.35
CA MET A 75 -16.01 2.66 9.60
C MET A 75 -14.81 2.68 10.58
N PRO A 76 -13.90 3.67 10.50
CA PRO A 76 -13.87 4.80 9.59
C PRO A 76 -13.37 4.41 8.19
N TYR A 77 -13.78 5.14 7.13
CA TYR A 77 -13.41 4.89 5.72
C TYR A 77 -11.92 5.15 5.36
N TRP A 78 -11.00 4.94 6.29
CA TRP A 78 -9.55 4.98 6.07
C TRP A 78 -8.79 3.93 6.89
N ASN A 79 -7.61 3.54 6.41
CA ASN A 79 -6.66 2.71 7.15
C ASN A 79 -5.31 3.43 7.24
N ALA A 80 -4.97 3.90 8.43
CA ALA A 80 -3.75 4.65 8.67
C ALA A 80 -2.50 3.80 8.85
N LYS A 81 -2.62 2.46 8.87
CA LYS A 81 -1.47 1.54 8.92
C LYS A 81 -1.37 0.76 7.60
N PRO A 82 -0.19 0.64 7.00
CA PRO A 82 0.05 -0.28 5.89
C PRO A 82 -0.53 -1.65 6.22
N SER A 83 -1.35 -2.15 5.31
CA SER A 83 -1.95 -3.47 5.45
C SER A 83 -1.87 -4.20 4.12
N PRO A 84 -1.57 -5.51 4.13
CA PRO A 84 -1.41 -6.27 2.89
C PRO A 84 -2.71 -6.27 2.10
N MET A 85 -2.58 -6.18 0.77
CA MET A 85 -3.71 -6.38 -0.14
C MET A 85 -4.08 -7.88 -0.12
N PRO A 86 -5.35 -8.23 0.12
CA PRO A 86 -5.81 -9.62 0.09
C PRO A 86 -5.50 -10.30 -1.24
N ASN A 87 -5.15 -11.59 -1.20
CA ASN A 87 -4.92 -12.43 -2.39
C ASN A 87 -3.78 -11.96 -3.31
N ILE A 88 -2.86 -11.13 -2.82
CA ILE A 88 -1.63 -10.70 -3.51
C ILE A 88 -0.41 -11.08 -2.67
N GLY A 89 0.61 -11.63 -3.33
CA GLY A 89 1.86 -12.10 -2.73
C GLY A 89 2.18 -13.55 -3.06
N ALA A 90 3.43 -13.95 -2.77
CA ALA A 90 3.96 -15.28 -3.09
C ALA A 90 3.09 -16.43 -2.57
N LYS A 91 2.54 -16.32 -1.34
CA LYS A 91 1.67 -17.34 -0.71
C LYS A 91 0.37 -17.60 -1.46
N TYR A 92 -0.04 -16.68 -2.34
CA TYR A 92 -1.24 -16.82 -3.17
C TYR A 92 -0.90 -17.13 -4.62
N GLY A 93 0.38 -17.27 -4.98
CA GLY A 93 0.84 -17.41 -6.37
C GLY A 93 0.52 -16.21 -7.27
N ARG A 94 0.30 -15.03 -6.67
CA ARG A 94 -0.09 -13.80 -7.39
C ARG A 94 0.85 -12.68 -6.98
N LYS A 95 2.05 -12.65 -7.56
CA LYS A 95 3.06 -11.64 -7.22
C LYS A 95 2.83 -10.39 -8.04
N ALA A 96 2.73 -9.23 -7.38
CA ALA A 96 2.74 -7.98 -8.11
C ALA A 96 4.15 -7.70 -8.64
N THR A 97 4.24 -7.27 -9.90
CA THR A 97 5.49 -6.88 -10.57
C THR A 97 5.55 -5.39 -10.84
N TRP A 98 4.41 -4.71 -10.73
CA TRP A 98 4.29 -3.27 -10.89
C TRP A 98 3.00 -2.78 -10.22
N ILE A 99 3.04 -1.56 -9.66
CA ILE A 99 1.87 -0.87 -9.11
C ILE A 99 1.71 0.54 -9.69
N GLY A 100 0.49 1.04 -9.74
CA GLY A 100 0.20 2.43 -10.10
C GLY A 100 -1.04 2.93 -9.37
N ALA A 101 -1.20 4.25 -9.25
CA ALA A 101 -2.41 4.85 -8.69
C ALA A 101 -2.73 6.18 -9.38
N SER A 102 -4.02 6.48 -9.48
CA SER A 102 -4.54 7.75 -10.01
C SER A 102 -5.90 7.99 -9.38
N GLY A 103 -6.16 9.21 -8.89
CA GLY A 103 -7.44 9.51 -8.23
C GLY A 103 -7.75 8.49 -7.12
N ASP A 104 -8.87 7.79 -7.30
CA ASP A 104 -9.34 6.70 -6.44
C ASP A 104 -9.17 5.30 -7.08
N GLN A 105 -8.27 5.16 -8.04
CA GLN A 105 -7.91 3.89 -8.68
C GLN A 105 -6.51 3.43 -8.27
N THR A 106 -6.37 2.11 -8.13
CA THR A 106 -5.09 1.40 -7.97
C THR A 106 -4.96 0.36 -9.07
N PHE A 107 -3.80 0.31 -9.72
CA PHE A 107 -3.44 -0.61 -10.80
C PHE A 107 -2.35 -1.56 -10.33
N LEU A 108 -2.44 -2.82 -10.73
CA LEU A 108 -1.42 -3.83 -10.46
C LEU A 108 -1.14 -4.61 -11.74
N ARG A 109 0.13 -4.90 -12.01
CA ARG A 109 0.51 -5.98 -12.93
C ARG A 109 0.88 -7.21 -12.09
N ILE A 110 0.17 -8.32 -12.29
CA ILE A 110 0.35 -9.53 -11.50
C ILE A 110 1.00 -10.60 -12.38
N ASP A 111 2.05 -11.23 -11.85
CA ASP A 111 2.59 -12.49 -12.32
C ASP A 111 1.92 -13.62 -11.54
N GLU A 112 1.14 -14.42 -12.27
CA GLU A 112 0.47 -15.61 -11.76
C GLU A 112 1.31 -16.82 -12.17
N ALA A 113 2.45 -16.99 -11.50
CA ALA A 113 3.23 -18.21 -11.65
C ALA A 113 2.32 -19.39 -11.23
N LEU A 114 2.11 -20.34 -12.14
CA LEU A 114 1.34 -21.55 -11.89
C LEU A 114 1.87 -22.20 -10.61
N ILE A 115 1.09 -22.15 -9.53
CA ILE A 115 1.35 -22.93 -8.32
C ILE A 115 1.05 -24.38 -8.69
N ASN A 116 1.92 -25.02 -9.46
CA ASN A 116 1.90 -26.44 -9.77
C ASN A 116 3.26 -26.86 -10.33
N SER A 117 4.14 -27.28 -9.43
CA SER A 117 5.08 -28.38 -9.67
C SER A 117 5.16 -29.21 -8.40
#